data_AF-A0A087DQL1-F1
#
_entry.id   AF-A0A087DQL1-F1
#
_cell.length_a   1.000
_cell.length_b   1.000
_cell.length_c   1.000
_cell.angle_alpha   90.00
_cell.angle_beta   90.00
_cell.angle_gamma   90.00
#
_symmetry.space_group_name_H-M   'P 1'
#
loop_
_entity.id
_entity.type
_entity.pdbx_description
1 polymer ?
#
loop_
_entity_poly.entity_id
_entity_poly.type
_entity_poly.pdbx_seq_one_letter_code
_entity_poly.pdbx_strand_id
1 'polypeptide(L)'
;MRRVYGLDPATLWAGGIRPLDYADLAANLPDGSMVWRRLDSPRAWTTAEYLLAAQVDQLNLWMWANNDPRKRGDRPDPLPRPGTAARRDAATHEPRDRDADGRPTRTIRPEPMTVAEFERFRAQRFEDVTARAYRPHPAGDGE
;
A
#
# COMPACT_ATOMS: atom_id res chain seq x y z
N MET A 1 -18.98 13.53 17.37
CA MET A 1 -19.27 14.68 18.25
C MET A 1 -20.38 14.38 19.23
N ARG A 2 -21.66 14.53 18.87
CA ARG A 2 -22.78 14.35 19.82
C ARG A 2 -22.85 12.97 20.49
N ARG A 3 -22.64 11.88 19.74
CA ARG A 3 -22.68 10.52 20.29
C ARG A 3 -21.48 10.18 21.19
N VAL A 4 -20.30 10.73 20.90
CA VAL A 4 -19.04 10.34 21.55
C VAL A 4 -18.71 11.28 22.72
N TYR A 5 -18.85 12.58 22.50
CA TYR A 5 -18.50 13.62 23.46
C TYR A 5 -19.72 14.29 24.10
N GLY A 6 -20.95 13.89 23.75
CA GLY A 6 -22.17 14.52 24.25
C GLY A 6 -22.41 15.95 23.77
N LEU A 7 -21.56 16.46 22.86
CA LEU A 7 -21.62 17.86 22.44
C LEU A 7 -22.63 18.10 21.33
N ASP A 8 -23.54 19.03 21.58
CA ASP A 8 -24.44 19.59 20.58
C ASP A 8 -23.76 20.80 19.91
N PRO A 9 -23.67 20.89 18.57
CA PRO A 9 -23.19 22.10 17.90
C PRO A 9 -23.93 23.38 18.31
N ALA A 10 -25.16 23.29 18.82
CA ALA A 10 -25.88 24.44 19.37
C ALA A 10 -25.18 25.07 20.59
N THR A 11 -24.42 24.29 21.39
CA THR A 11 -23.71 24.84 22.56
C THR A 11 -22.52 25.73 22.18
N LEU A 12 -22.03 25.63 20.95
CA LEU A 12 -21.04 26.56 20.39
C LEU A 12 -21.61 27.99 20.31
N TRP A 13 -22.83 28.11 19.78
CA TRP A 13 -23.51 29.40 19.61
C TRP A 13 -24.08 29.95 20.91
N ALA A 14 -24.39 29.06 21.87
CA ALA A 14 -24.81 29.44 23.22
C ALA A 14 -23.64 29.86 24.13
N GLY A 15 -22.40 29.88 23.63
CA GLY A 15 -21.21 30.28 24.39
C GLY A 15 -20.72 29.28 25.43
N GLY A 16 -21.22 28.03 25.39
CA GLY A 16 -20.88 27.00 26.37
C GLY A 16 -19.49 26.40 26.20
N ILE A 17 -18.91 26.46 24.99
CA ILE A 17 -17.59 25.90 24.66
C ILE A 17 -16.85 26.86 23.73
N ARG A 18 -15.54 27.05 23.96
CA ARG A 18 -14.71 27.89 23.09
C ARG A 18 -14.52 27.22 21.73
N PRO A 19 -14.52 27.97 20.61
CA PRO A 19 -14.35 27.40 19.27
C PRO A 19 -13.07 26.57 19.11
N LEU A 20 -11.99 26.95 19.79
CA LEU A 20 -10.73 26.19 19.77
C LEU A 20 -10.87 24.82 20.44
N ASP A 21 -11.50 24.74 21.61
CA ASP A 21 -11.73 23.47 22.30
C ASP A 21 -12.61 22.54 21.43
N TYR A 22 -13.57 23.11 20.70
CA TYR A 22 -14.40 22.35 19.77
C TYR A 22 -13.58 21.82 18.58
N ALA A 23 -12.67 22.62 18.04
CA ALA A 23 -11.76 22.21 16.98
C ALA A 23 -10.80 21.10 17.44
N ASP A 24 -10.28 21.20 18.67
CA ASP A 24 -9.41 20.18 19.25
C ASP A 24 -10.14 18.84 19.42
N LEU A 25 -11.41 18.87 19.84
CA LEU A 25 -12.25 17.67 19.89
C LEU A 25 -12.56 17.12 18.49
N ALA A 26 -12.66 17.99 17.48
CA ALA A 26 -12.87 17.58 16.09
C ALA A 26 -11.64 16.90 15.52
N ALA A 27 -10.46 17.41 15.83
CA ALA A 27 -9.19 16.78 15.47
C ALA A 27 -9.01 15.41 16.13
N ASN A 28 -9.52 15.24 17.35
CA ASN A 28 -9.37 14.01 18.13
C ASN A 28 -10.54 13.02 18.04
N LEU A 29 -11.42 13.15 17.02
CA LEU A 29 -12.53 12.23 16.82
C LEU A 29 -12.06 10.76 16.76
N PRO A 30 -12.76 9.83 17.45
CA PRO A 30 -12.38 8.43 17.44
C PRO A 30 -12.53 7.82 16.06
N ASP A 31 -11.78 6.75 15.83
CA ASP A 31 -11.84 5.98 14.59
C ASP A 31 -13.25 5.41 14.39
N GLY A 32 -13.67 5.28 13.14
CA GLY A 32 -15.05 4.90 12.82
C GLY A 32 -16.06 6.07 12.82
N SER A 33 -15.64 7.29 13.19
CA SER A 33 -16.53 8.47 13.15
C SER A 33 -17.04 8.77 11.73
N MET A 34 -18.29 9.22 11.61
CA MET A 34 -18.88 9.60 10.31
C MET A 34 -18.10 10.68 9.57
N VAL A 35 -17.45 11.60 10.30
CA VAL A 35 -16.60 12.65 9.70
C VAL A 35 -15.46 12.00 8.91
N TRP A 36 -14.77 11.03 9.50
CA TRP A 36 -13.69 10.31 8.83
C TRP A 36 -14.19 9.48 7.64
N ARG A 37 -15.39 8.91 7.73
CA ARG A 37 -16.04 8.20 6.61
C ARG A 37 -16.37 9.12 5.45
N ARG A 38 -16.86 10.34 5.72
CA ARG A 38 -17.20 11.30 4.66
C ARG A 38 -15.97 11.80 3.91
N LEU A 39 -14.84 11.90 4.62
CA LEU A 39 -13.54 12.32 4.08
C LEU A 39 -12.74 11.17 3.45
N ASP A 40 -13.26 9.94 3.43
CA ASP A 40 -12.54 8.72 3.01
C ASP A 40 -11.15 8.59 3.64
N SER A 41 -11.03 8.98 4.92
CA SER A 41 -9.77 8.87 5.65
C SER A 41 -9.52 7.43 6.09
N PRO A 42 -8.25 6.99 6.25
CA PRO A 42 -7.95 5.70 6.88
C PRO A 42 -8.59 5.52 8.27
N ARG A 43 -8.90 6.62 8.97
CA ARG A 43 -9.59 6.60 10.28
C ARG A 43 -11.10 6.37 10.18
N ALA A 44 -11.63 6.23 8.97
CA ALA A 44 -13.05 5.97 8.70
C ALA A 44 -13.52 4.62 9.26
N TRP A 45 -12.61 3.65 9.35
CA TRP A 45 -12.85 2.34 9.92
C TRP A 45 -12.13 2.21 11.26
N THR A 46 -12.76 1.46 12.15
CA THR A 46 -12.17 0.98 13.39
C THR A 46 -11.18 -0.16 13.10
N THR A 47 -10.28 -0.43 14.05
CA THR A 47 -9.35 -1.58 13.95
C THR A 47 -10.09 -2.90 13.74
N ALA A 48 -11.23 -3.10 14.41
CA ALA A 48 -12.03 -4.31 14.25
C ALA A 48 -12.58 -4.46 12.82
N GLU A 49 -13.06 -3.37 12.21
CA GLU A 49 -13.52 -3.36 10.81
C GLU A 49 -12.36 -3.69 9.85
N TYR A 50 -11.16 -3.16 10.09
CA TYR A 50 -9.97 -3.52 9.32
C TYR A 50 -9.58 -4.99 9.43
N LEU A 51 -9.63 -5.55 10.64
CA LEU A 51 -9.31 -6.96 10.87
C LEU A 51 -10.35 -7.87 10.22
N LEU A 52 -11.63 -7.51 10.29
CA LEU A 52 -12.70 -8.25 9.63
C LEU A 52 -12.53 -8.24 8.10
N ALA A 53 -12.22 -7.08 7.52
CA ALA A 53 -11.94 -6.99 6.09
C ALA A 53 -10.72 -7.85 5.69
N ALA A 54 -9.65 -7.84 6.49
CA ALA A 54 -8.49 -8.69 6.26
C ALA A 54 -8.82 -10.18 6.36
N GLN A 55 -9.68 -10.58 7.30
CA GLN A 55 -10.16 -11.96 7.41
C GLN A 55 -10.95 -12.38 6.17
N VAL A 56 -11.84 -11.53 5.66
CA VAL A 56 -12.60 -11.80 4.43
C VAL A 56 -11.66 -11.91 3.22
N ASP A 57 -10.68 -11.01 3.10
CA ASP A 57 -9.68 -11.05 2.03
C ASP A 57 -8.91 -12.39 2.05
N GLN A 58 -8.49 -12.85 3.23
CA GLN A 58 -7.79 -14.12 3.41
C GLN A 58 -8.67 -15.33 3.08
N LEU A 59 -9.94 -15.32 3.50
CA LEU A 59 -10.88 -16.40 3.21
C LEU A 59 -11.18 -16.50 1.71
N ASN A 60 -11.41 -15.37 1.05
CA ASN A 60 -11.61 -15.32 -0.40
C ASN A 60 -10.37 -15.84 -1.14
N LEU A 61 -9.18 -15.42 -0.70
CA LEU A 61 -7.93 -15.90 -1.28
C LEU A 61 -7.72 -17.39 -1.04
N TRP A 62 -8.08 -17.91 0.14
CA TRP A 62 -7.98 -19.33 0.46
C TRP A 62 -8.95 -20.18 -0.37
N MET A 63 -10.20 -19.73 -0.55
CA MET A 63 -11.18 -20.39 -1.43
C MET A 63 -10.71 -20.41 -2.88
N TRP A 64 -10.20 -19.27 -3.37
CA TRP A 64 -9.56 -19.20 -4.68
C TRP A 64 -8.38 -20.18 -4.74
N ALA A 65 -7.49 -20.16 -3.74
CA ALA A 65 -6.28 -20.98 -3.65
C ALA A 65 -6.51 -22.49 -3.60
N ASN A 66 -7.71 -22.94 -3.22
CA ASN A 66 -8.08 -24.36 -3.19
C ASN A 66 -8.87 -24.83 -4.42
N ASN A 67 -9.27 -23.92 -5.31
CA ASN A 67 -10.04 -24.28 -6.49
C ASN A 67 -9.15 -24.92 -7.58
N ASP A 68 -9.71 -25.74 -8.47
CA ASP A 68 -8.95 -26.41 -9.53
C ASP A 68 -8.20 -25.39 -10.41
N PRO A 69 -6.86 -25.45 -10.52
CA PRO A 69 -6.07 -24.49 -11.30
C PRO A 69 -6.53 -24.32 -12.75
N ARG A 70 -7.14 -25.34 -13.35
CA ARG A 70 -7.63 -25.29 -14.74
C ARG A 70 -8.97 -24.58 -14.90
N LYS A 71 -9.72 -24.40 -13.81
CA LYS A 71 -11.05 -23.78 -13.78
C LYS A 71 -11.12 -22.53 -12.91
N ARG A 72 -10.01 -22.20 -12.26
CA ARG A 72 -9.90 -21.06 -11.36
C ARG A 72 -9.87 -19.77 -12.19
N GLY A 73 -10.84 -18.89 -11.96
CA GLY A 73 -10.85 -17.54 -12.53
C GLY A 73 -9.80 -16.64 -11.90
N ASP A 74 -9.92 -15.33 -12.12
CA ASP A 74 -8.96 -14.35 -11.63
C ASP A 74 -8.85 -14.34 -10.10
N ARG A 75 -7.67 -13.93 -9.62
CA ARG A 75 -7.42 -13.78 -8.19
C ARG A 75 -8.37 -12.71 -7.63
N PRO A 76 -9.05 -12.98 -6.50
CA PRO A 76 -9.96 -12.00 -5.91
C PRO A 76 -9.19 -10.77 -5.46
N ASP A 77 -9.72 -9.60 -5.80
CA ASP A 77 -9.19 -8.33 -5.35
C ASP A 77 -9.50 -8.11 -3.86
N PRO A 78 -8.55 -7.52 -3.09
CA PRO A 78 -8.82 -7.12 -1.72
C PRO A 78 -9.95 -6.09 -1.66
N LEU A 79 -10.77 -6.19 -0.60
CA LEU A 79 -11.84 -5.25 -0.33
C LEU A 79 -11.33 -3.80 -0.36
N PRO A 80 -12.09 -2.85 -0.93
CA PRO A 80 -11.70 -1.45 -0.93
C PRO A 80 -11.65 -0.94 0.52
N ARG A 81 -10.47 -0.49 0.94
CA ARG A 81 -10.25 0.07 2.28
C ARG A 81 -10.31 1.59 2.22
N PRO A 82 -10.90 2.27 3.22
CA PRO A 82 -10.91 3.72 3.26
C PRO A 82 -9.51 4.32 3.16
N GLY A 83 -9.37 5.39 2.38
CA GLY A 83 -8.08 6.04 2.13
C GLY A 83 -7.10 5.26 1.24
N THR A 84 -7.51 4.08 0.72
CA THR A 84 -6.72 3.33 -0.28
C THR A 84 -7.23 3.48 -1.71
N ALA A 85 -8.42 4.04 -1.91
CA ALA A 85 -9.02 4.25 -3.23
C ALA A 85 -8.11 5.08 -4.14
N ALA A 86 -7.62 6.23 -3.65
CA ALA A 86 -6.70 7.10 -4.38
C ALA A 86 -5.34 6.44 -4.70
N ARG A 87 -4.94 5.40 -3.95
CA ARG A 87 -3.68 4.68 -4.21
C ARG A 87 -3.84 3.59 -5.28
N ARG A 88 -5.04 3.05 -5.43
CA ARG A 88 -5.32 1.95 -6.37
C ARG A 88 -5.25 2.43 -7.83
N ASP A 89 -5.69 3.66 -8.08
CA ASP A 89 -5.60 4.31 -9.40
C ASP A 89 -4.15 4.66 -9.79
N ALA A 90 -3.27 4.89 -8.81
CA ALA A 90 -1.84 5.13 -9.05
C ALA A 90 -1.03 3.82 -9.17
N ALA A 91 -1.60 2.69 -8.72
CA ALA A 91 -0.96 1.37 -8.70
C ALA A 91 -1.54 0.43 -9.75
N THR A 92 -2.15 0.97 -10.81
CA THR A 92 -2.48 0.22 -12.02
C THR A 92 -1.20 -0.45 -12.53
N HIS A 93 -1.16 -1.76 -12.32
CA HIS A 93 -0.22 -2.76 -12.82
C HIS A 93 0.78 -2.28 -13.88
N GLU A 94 1.92 -1.72 -13.46
CA GLU A 94 3.14 -1.90 -14.24
C GLU A 94 3.64 -3.32 -13.93
N PRO A 95 3.77 -4.20 -14.93
CA PRO A 95 4.36 -5.52 -14.73
C PRO A 95 5.79 -5.31 -14.25
N ARG A 96 6.08 -5.72 -13.01
CA ARG A 96 7.47 -5.86 -12.58
C ARG A 96 7.99 -7.12 -13.26
N ASP A 97 8.94 -6.95 -14.17
CA ASP A 97 9.71 -8.07 -14.73
C ASP A 97 10.26 -8.91 -13.56
N ARG A 98 10.00 -10.21 -13.61
CA ARG A 98 10.53 -11.19 -12.67
C ARG A 98 11.40 -12.17 -13.42
N ASP A 99 12.51 -12.58 -12.82
CA ASP A 99 13.33 -13.65 -13.38
C ASP A 99 12.63 -15.02 -13.28
N ALA A 100 13.27 -16.05 -13.85
CA ALA A 100 12.77 -17.43 -13.81
C ALA A 100 12.55 -17.97 -12.38
N ASP A 101 13.22 -17.38 -11.39
CA ASP A 101 13.10 -17.72 -9.97
C ASP A 101 12.09 -16.83 -9.22
N GLY A 102 11.37 -15.94 -9.93
CA GLY A 102 10.34 -15.06 -9.38
C GLY A 102 10.85 -13.83 -8.61
N ARG A 103 12.14 -13.51 -8.70
CA ARG A 103 12.74 -12.34 -8.05
C ARG A 103 12.51 -11.08 -8.89
N PRO A 104 12.31 -9.92 -8.24
CA PRO A 104 12.15 -8.66 -8.96
C PRO A 104 13.45 -8.29 -9.66
N THR A 105 13.45 -8.31 -10.99
CA THR A 105 14.58 -7.83 -11.79
C THR A 105 14.44 -6.33 -12.03
N ARG A 106 15.53 -5.59 -11.79
CA ARG A 106 15.64 -4.20 -12.26
C ARG A 106 16.23 -4.25 -13.67
N THR A 107 15.39 -4.19 -14.69
CA THR A 107 15.83 -4.03 -16.07
C THR A 107 16.52 -2.67 -16.21
N ILE A 108 17.85 -2.66 -16.33
CA ILE A 108 18.61 -1.43 -16.57
C ILE A 108 18.40 -1.09 -18.05
N ARG A 109 17.57 -0.08 -18.32
CA ARG A 109 17.36 0.43 -19.67
C ARG A 109 18.56 1.32 -20.03
N PRO A 110 19.35 0.99 -21.07
CA PRO A 110 20.46 1.84 -21.48
C PRO A 110 19.92 3.10 -22.14
N GLU A 111 20.16 4.26 -21.53
CA GLU A 111 19.91 5.56 -22.16
C GLU A 111 21.19 6.07 -22.84
N PRO A 112 21.09 6.67 -24.03
CA PRO A 112 22.25 7.29 -24.68
C PRO A 112 22.72 8.49 -23.84
N MET A 113 23.98 8.45 -23.40
CA MET A 113 24.63 9.48 -22.60
C MET A 113 25.80 10.09 -23.38
N THR A 114 26.10 11.38 -23.14
CA THR A 114 27.25 12.03 -23.79
C THR A 114 28.58 11.57 -23.19
N VAL A 115 29.68 11.70 -23.95
CA VAL A 115 31.02 11.29 -23.50
C VAL A 115 31.48 12.06 -22.24
N ALA A 116 31.11 13.33 -22.11
CA ALA A 116 31.45 14.15 -20.94
C ALA A 116 30.73 13.67 -19.67
N GLU A 117 29.47 13.25 -19.80
CA GLU A 117 28.70 12.69 -18.69
C GLU A 117 29.23 11.31 -18.28
N PHE A 118 29.68 10.50 -19.25
CA PHE A 118 30.31 9.21 -19.00
C PHE A 118 31.62 9.35 -18.20
N GLU A 119 32.49 10.30 -18.57
CA GLU A 119 33.73 10.56 -17.83
C GLU A 119 33.46 11.06 -16.40
N ARG A 120 32.45 11.92 -16.23
CA ARG A 120 32.01 12.37 -14.91
C ARG A 120 31.44 11.22 -14.06
N PHE A 121 30.75 10.27 -14.68
CA PHE A 121 30.25 9.08 -14.01
C PHE A 121 31.39 8.14 -13.60
N ARG A 122 32.39 7.94 -14.46
CA ARG A 122 33.59 7.13 -14.15
C ARG A 122 34.43 7.69 -13.01
N ALA A 123 34.44 9.01 -12.84
CA ALA A 123 35.14 9.65 -11.73
C ALA A 123 34.42 9.49 -10.38
N GLN A 124 33.18 9.01 -10.35
CA GLN A 124 32.47 8.73 -9.10
C GLN A 124 32.96 7.44 -8.46
N ARG A 125 33.13 7.46 -7.14
CA ARG A 125 33.49 6.29 -6.35
C ARG A 125 32.23 5.46 -6.12
N PHE A 126 32.22 4.22 -6.63
CA PHE A 126 31.16 3.26 -6.38
C PHE A 126 31.53 2.36 -5.20
N GLU A 127 30.54 2.05 -4.37
CA GLU A 127 30.63 1.01 -3.34
C GLU A 127 29.79 -0.18 -3.76
N ASP A 128 30.38 -1.38 -3.70
CA ASP A 128 29.67 -2.62 -3.98
C ASP A 128 28.71 -2.96 -2.85
N VAL A 129 27.40 -2.84 -3.11
CA VAL A 129 26.38 -3.02 -2.08
C VAL A 129 26.22 -4.48 -1.64
N THR A 130 26.64 -5.46 -2.44
CA THR A 130 26.68 -6.88 -2.02
C THR A 130 27.57 -7.70 -2.96
N ALA A 131 28.84 -7.90 -2.61
CA ALA A 131 29.66 -8.91 -3.28
C ALA A 131 29.25 -10.31 -2.79
N ARG A 132 28.20 -10.89 -3.38
CA ARG A 132 27.90 -12.31 -3.20
C ARG A 132 28.76 -13.10 -4.18
N ALA A 133 29.57 -14.04 -3.67
CA ALA A 133 30.40 -14.90 -4.50
C ALA A 133 29.56 -15.60 -5.59
N TYR A 134 29.99 -15.47 -6.84
CA TYR A 134 29.40 -16.17 -7.97
C TYR A 134 29.52 -17.68 -7.75
N ARG A 135 28.38 -18.37 -7.67
CA ARG A 135 28.33 -19.84 -7.62
C ARG A 135 27.97 -20.31 -9.02
N PRO A 136 28.89 -20.94 -9.78
CA PRO A 136 28.56 -21.47 -11.09
C PRO A 136 27.45 -22.54 -10.93
N HIS A 137 26.45 -22.46 -11.78
CA HIS A 137 25.43 -23.50 -11.91
C HIS A 137 26.11 -24.74 -12.49
N PRO A 138 25.98 -25.94 -11.90
CA PRO A 138 26.48 -27.16 -12.53
C PRO A 138 25.81 -27.29 -13.90
N ALA A 139 26.63 -27.43 -14.94
CA ALA A 139 26.17 -27.81 -16.27
C ALA A 139 25.43 -29.14 -16.13
N GLY A 140 24.20 -29.20 -16.64
CA GLY A 140 23.47 -30.45 -16.72
C GLY A 140 24.25 -31.42 -17.59
N ASP A 141 24.62 -32.55 -17.01
CA ASP A 141 25.13 -33.70 -17.74
C ASP A 141 24.00 -34.15 -18.69
N GLY A 142 24.25 -33.99 -19.99
CA GLY A 142 23.47 -34.62 -21.02
C GLY A 142 24.00 -36.02 -21.25
N GLU A 143 23.22 -37.01 -20.84
CA GLU A 143 23.20 -38.36 -21.43
C GLU A 143 21.77 -38.90 -21.43
#